data_AF-A0A956J3Y9-F1
#
_entry.id   AF-A0A956J3Y9-F1
#
_cell.length_a   1.000
_cell.length_b   1.000
_cell.length_c   1.000
_cell.angle_alpha   90.00
_cell.angle_beta   90.00
_cell.angle_gamma   90.00
#
_symmetry.space_group_name_H-M   'P 1'
#
loop_
_entity.id
_entity.type
_entity.pdbx_description
1 polymer ?
#
loop_
_entity_poly.entity_id
_entity_poly.type
_entity_poly.pdbx_seq_one_letter_code
_entity_poly.pdbx_strand_id
1 'polypeptide(L)'
;MARREALLEQAPERQRLSLGDAPRPVVEALKSLGRQQAPSRLWSVDPTLFTSDPDQEASIRSRLGWLQSPARMRAHLDDLSSFSREMYRAGFRRALLLGMGGSSLCPEVLASTYGSTPGFLELRILDSTDPDAVNHAAEWADLEQTLFIVASKSGGTIEVRSFEAYFFERCKERFGDEAGTRFIAITDPGTSLVELARQRGYIRVFENDPNIGGRYSAVSFFGLVPAALIGADLEALVGDAERMAVGCAPVVPSDD
;
A
#
# COMPACT_ATOMS: atom_id res chain seq x y z
N MET A 1 12.11 -24.52 1.63
CA MET A 1 12.50 -25.18 2.90
C MET A 1 13.41 -24.22 3.68
N ALA A 2 14.66 -24.00 3.25
CA ALA A 2 15.63 -23.13 3.95
C ALA A 2 15.16 -21.68 4.25
N ARG A 3 14.53 -20.97 3.31
CA ARG A 3 14.03 -19.58 3.56
C ARG A 3 12.87 -19.52 4.54
N ARG A 4 12.00 -20.55 4.56
CA ARG A 4 10.89 -20.64 5.52
C ARG A 4 11.43 -20.93 6.92
N GLU A 5 12.40 -21.83 7.03
CA GLU A 5 13.06 -22.15 8.29
C GLU A 5 13.78 -20.92 8.87
N ALA A 6 14.54 -20.19 8.05
CA ALA A 6 15.20 -18.94 8.48
C ALA A 6 14.22 -17.84 8.95
N LEU A 7 13.06 -17.69 8.28
CA LEU A 7 12.01 -16.74 8.70
C LEU A 7 11.30 -17.17 9.99
N LEU A 8 11.22 -18.47 10.26
CA LEU A 8 10.65 -19.04 11.48
C LEU A 8 11.62 -18.97 12.67
N GLU A 9 12.93 -19.06 12.43
CA GLU A 9 13.97 -18.93 13.46
C GLU A 9 14.08 -17.51 14.05
N GLN A 10 13.75 -16.49 13.25
CA GLN A 10 13.65 -15.08 13.67
C GLN A 10 12.20 -14.61 13.83
N ALA A 11 11.24 -15.55 13.94
CA ALA A 11 9.88 -15.21 14.32
C ALA A 11 9.91 -14.42 15.64
N PRO A 12 9.13 -13.31 15.77
CA PRO A 12 8.93 -12.73 17.08
C PRO A 12 8.55 -13.86 18.04
N GLU A 13 9.07 -13.84 19.27
CA GLU A 13 8.65 -14.76 20.33
C GLU A 13 7.17 -15.03 20.14
N ARG A 14 6.80 -16.31 19.89
CA ARG A 14 5.43 -16.78 19.65
C ARG A 14 4.47 -15.76 20.24
N GLN A 15 3.82 -14.94 19.40
CA GLN A 15 2.80 -14.04 19.90
C GLN A 15 1.71 -14.93 20.47
N ARG A 16 1.73 -15.14 21.79
CA ARG A 16 0.72 -15.89 22.51
C ARG A 16 -0.45 -14.95 22.71
N LEU A 17 -1.26 -14.82 21.66
CA LEU A 17 -2.55 -14.18 21.74
C LEU A 17 -3.48 -15.15 22.46
N SER A 18 -3.46 -15.11 23.80
CA SER A 18 -4.45 -15.82 24.60
C SER A 18 -5.72 -14.98 24.62
N LEU A 19 -6.83 -15.57 24.17
CA LEU A 19 -8.16 -14.99 24.36
C LEU A 19 -8.65 -15.07 25.82
N GLY A 20 -7.79 -15.48 26.76
CA GLY A 20 -8.18 -15.82 28.14
C GLY A 20 -9.17 -16.98 28.15
N ASP A 21 -10.17 -16.92 29.04
CA ASP A 21 -11.38 -17.74 28.93
C ASP A 21 -12.19 -17.25 27.73
N ALA A 22 -11.76 -17.65 26.53
CA ALA A 22 -12.43 -17.29 25.29
C ALA A 22 -13.91 -17.68 25.40
N PRO A 23 -14.85 -16.75 25.19
CA PRO A 23 -16.27 -17.08 25.23
C PRO A 23 -16.56 -18.29 24.35
N ARG A 24 -17.38 -19.22 24.84
CA ARG A 24 -17.75 -20.46 24.11
C ARG A 24 -18.04 -20.25 22.61
N PRO A 25 -18.73 -19.17 22.17
CA PRO A 25 -18.92 -18.90 20.74
C PRO A 25 -17.63 -18.77 19.92
N VAL A 26 -16.55 -18.22 20.50
CA VAL A 26 -15.26 -18.06 19.82
C VAL A 26 -14.60 -19.42 19.61
N VAL A 27 -14.59 -20.26 20.64
CA VAL A 27 -14.06 -21.63 20.54
C VAL A 27 -14.83 -22.46 19.51
N GLU A 28 -16.17 -22.34 19.49
CA GLU A 28 -17.01 -23.01 18.50
C GLU A 28 -16.77 -22.50 17.07
N ALA A 29 -16.55 -21.19 16.90
CA ALA A 29 -16.19 -20.60 15.62
C ALA A 29 -14.83 -21.11 15.11
N LEU A 30 -13.79 -21.15 15.96
CA LEU A 30 -12.47 -21.67 15.60
C LEU A 30 -12.54 -23.14 15.15
N LYS A 31 -13.26 -23.99 15.91
CA LYS A 31 -13.51 -25.39 15.52
C LYS A 31 -14.27 -25.51 14.20
N SER A 32 -15.21 -24.60 13.94
CA SER A 32 -15.94 -24.55 12.67
C SER A 32 -14.99 -24.22 11.50
N LEU A 33 -14.15 -23.20 11.64
CA LEU A 33 -13.15 -22.81 10.65
C LEU A 33 -12.12 -23.93 10.38
N GLY A 34 -11.69 -24.62 11.44
CA GLY A 34 -10.82 -25.79 11.34
C GLY A 34 -11.46 -26.92 10.53
N ARG A 35 -12.72 -27.29 10.83
CA ARG A 35 -13.46 -28.31 10.05
C ARG A 35 -13.65 -27.92 8.59
N GLN A 36 -13.78 -26.63 8.31
CA GLN A 36 -13.91 -26.09 6.94
C GLN A 36 -12.58 -25.95 6.21
N GLN A 37 -11.45 -26.25 6.86
CA GLN A 37 -10.09 -26.03 6.33
C GLN A 37 -9.88 -24.58 5.87
N ALA A 38 -10.47 -23.62 6.59
CA ALA A 38 -10.57 -22.23 6.17
C ALA A 38 -9.21 -21.58 5.82
N PRO A 39 -8.12 -21.76 6.60
CA PRO A 39 -6.81 -21.23 6.23
C PRO A 39 -6.32 -21.78 4.88
N SER A 40 -6.36 -23.10 4.68
CA SER A 40 -5.92 -23.72 3.42
C SER A 40 -6.72 -23.21 2.22
N ARG A 41 -8.04 -23.13 2.36
CA ARG A 41 -8.95 -22.65 1.30
C ARG A 41 -8.73 -21.16 1.00
N LEU A 42 -8.49 -20.34 2.03
CA LEU A 42 -8.17 -18.92 1.87
C LEU A 42 -6.88 -18.75 1.06
N TRP A 43 -5.80 -19.44 1.44
CA TRP A 43 -4.50 -19.39 0.76
C TRP A 43 -4.51 -19.97 -0.65
N SER A 44 -5.39 -20.94 -0.92
CA SER A 44 -5.62 -21.45 -2.27
C SER A 44 -6.57 -20.59 -3.10
N VAL A 45 -7.03 -19.44 -2.57
CA VAL A 45 -7.94 -18.51 -3.25
C VAL A 45 -9.24 -19.22 -3.66
N ASP A 46 -9.77 -20.06 -2.75
CA ASP A 46 -11.02 -20.79 -2.95
C ASP A 46 -12.23 -19.88 -2.61
N PRO A 47 -13.01 -19.41 -3.59
CA PRO A 47 -14.13 -18.51 -3.36
C PRO A 47 -15.30 -19.20 -2.65
N THR A 48 -15.37 -20.53 -2.72
CA THR A 48 -16.44 -21.31 -2.07
C THR A 48 -16.31 -21.31 -0.54
N LEU A 49 -15.24 -20.73 0.00
CA LEU A 49 -15.12 -20.38 1.42
C LEU A 49 -16.09 -19.26 1.83
N PHE A 50 -16.41 -18.35 0.91
CA PHE A 50 -17.17 -17.13 1.19
C PHE A 50 -18.60 -17.16 0.65
N THR A 51 -18.83 -17.87 -0.45
CA THR A 51 -20.11 -17.86 -1.15
C THR A 51 -20.39 -19.20 -1.83
N SER A 52 -21.68 -19.52 -2.01
CA SER A 52 -22.13 -20.60 -2.88
C SER A 52 -22.66 -20.09 -4.23
N ASP A 53 -22.62 -18.77 -4.45
CA ASP A 53 -23.10 -18.11 -5.66
C ASP A 53 -21.97 -18.02 -6.71
N PRO A 54 -22.07 -18.73 -7.85
CA PRO A 54 -21.06 -18.73 -8.90
C PRO A 54 -20.75 -17.34 -9.46
N ASP A 55 -21.74 -16.43 -9.47
CA ASP A 55 -21.59 -15.09 -10.03
C ASP A 55 -20.63 -14.22 -9.20
N GLN A 56 -20.39 -14.60 -7.94
CA GLN A 56 -19.50 -13.89 -7.01
C GLN A 56 -18.06 -14.43 -7.01
N GLU A 57 -17.81 -15.63 -7.55
CA GLU A 57 -16.51 -16.29 -7.46
C GLU A 57 -15.37 -15.46 -8.09
N ALA A 58 -15.61 -14.90 -9.29
CA ALA A 58 -14.61 -14.11 -10.00
C ALA A 58 -14.20 -12.84 -9.21
N SER A 59 -15.15 -12.20 -8.54
CA SER A 59 -14.89 -11.03 -7.69
C SER A 59 -14.07 -11.40 -6.46
N ILE A 60 -14.30 -12.58 -5.87
CA ILE A 60 -13.51 -13.04 -4.72
C ILE A 60 -12.08 -13.38 -5.13
N ARG A 61 -11.91 -14.14 -6.22
CA ARG A 61 -10.57 -14.52 -6.71
C ARG A 61 -9.70 -13.30 -7.03
N SER A 62 -10.31 -12.22 -7.53
CA SER A 62 -9.64 -10.95 -7.83
C SER A 62 -9.45 -10.00 -6.62
N ARG A 63 -9.68 -10.46 -5.39
CA ARG A 63 -9.52 -9.62 -4.17
C ARG A 63 -8.59 -10.21 -3.11
N LEU A 64 -8.02 -11.39 -3.36
CA LEU A 64 -7.16 -12.12 -2.41
C LEU A 64 -5.66 -12.02 -2.74
N GLY A 65 -5.25 -11.16 -3.68
CA GLY A 65 -3.84 -10.96 -4.03
C GLY A 65 -2.97 -10.50 -2.87
N TRP A 66 -3.57 -9.86 -1.86
CA TRP A 66 -2.88 -9.34 -0.67
C TRP A 66 -2.18 -10.44 0.15
N LEU A 67 -2.66 -11.69 0.10
CA LEU A 67 -2.06 -12.82 0.80
C LEU A 67 -0.60 -13.07 0.38
N GLN A 68 -0.30 -12.86 -0.91
CA GLN A 68 1.03 -13.08 -1.47
C GLN A 68 1.85 -11.78 -1.58
N SER A 69 1.23 -10.64 -1.28
CA SER A 69 1.84 -9.32 -1.47
C SER A 69 3.16 -9.14 -0.72
N PRO A 70 3.31 -9.53 0.57
CA PRO A 70 4.59 -9.39 1.28
C PRO A 70 5.75 -10.08 0.56
N ALA A 71 5.56 -11.35 0.16
CA ALA A 71 6.60 -12.13 -0.52
C ALA A 71 6.96 -11.55 -1.90
N ARG A 72 5.96 -11.03 -2.64
CA ARG A 72 6.17 -10.40 -3.95
C ARG A 72 6.88 -9.06 -3.83
N MET A 73 6.48 -8.24 -2.86
CA MET A 73 7.05 -6.92 -2.64
C MET A 73 8.51 -6.95 -2.21
N ARG A 74 8.99 -8.05 -1.61
CA ARG A 74 10.41 -8.21 -1.28
C ARG A 74 11.33 -7.98 -2.48
N ALA A 75 10.93 -8.38 -3.68
CA ALA A 75 11.74 -8.20 -4.89
C ALA A 75 11.89 -6.73 -5.31
N HIS A 76 11.12 -5.81 -4.73
CA HIS A 76 11.10 -4.40 -5.08
C HIS A 76 11.77 -3.50 -4.03
N LEU A 77 12.24 -4.04 -2.89
CA LEU A 77 12.72 -3.21 -1.78
C LEU A 77 13.97 -2.40 -2.14
N ASP A 78 14.91 -2.99 -2.87
CA ASP A 78 16.12 -2.29 -3.32
C ASP A 78 15.80 -1.14 -4.27
N ASP A 79 14.89 -1.37 -5.21
CA ASP A 79 14.43 -0.38 -6.19
C ASP A 79 13.69 0.78 -5.50
N LEU A 80 12.78 0.48 -4.57
CA LEU A 80 12.09 1.50 -3.77
C LEU A 80 13.06 2.33 -2.92
N SER A 81 14.06 1.66 -2.32
CA SER A 81 15.10 2.32 -1.53
C SER A 81 15.99 3.20 -2.40
N SER A 82 16.33 2.77 -3.63
CA SER A 82 17.07 3.59 -4.59
C SER A 82 16.27 4.81 -5.02
N PHE A 83 15.02 4.59 -5.41
CA PHE A 83 14.10 5.63 -5.83
C PHE A 83 13.96 6.73 -4.76
N SER A 84 13.76 6.34 -3.49
CA SER A 84 13.68 7.29 -2.38
C SER A 84 14.92 8.17 -2.25
N ARG A 85 16.12 7.57 -2.31
CA ARG A 85 17.39 8.30 -2.27
C ARG A 85 17.57 9.22 -3.47
N GLU A 86 17.14 8.79 -4.65
CA GLU A 86 17.18 9.59 -5.87
C GLU A 86 16.27 10.82 -5.76
N MET A 87 15.06 10.67 -5.23
CA MET A 87 14.15 11.81 -5.01
C MET A 87 14.73 12.83 -4.04
N TYR A 88 15.28 12.37 -2.91
CA TYR A 88 15.92 13.28 -1.96
C TYR A 88 17.14 14.00 -2.58
N ARG A 89 17.98 13.29 -3.36
CA ARG A 89 19.13 13.89 -4.07
C ARG A 89 18.71 14.85 -5.17
N ALA A 90 17.56 14.63 -5.80
CA ALA A 90 16.97 15.54 -6.78
C ALA A 90 16.44 16.84 -6.15
N GLY A 91 16.48 16.96 -4.82
CA GLY A 91 16.13 18.18 -4.09
C GLY A 91 14.74 18.14 -3.45
N PHE A 92 13.98 17.05 -3.62
CA PHE A 92 12.69 16.89 -2.95
C PHE A 92 12.88 16.76 -1.44
N ARG A 93 12.05 17.48 -0.71
CA ARG A 93 11.98 17.49 0.77
C ARG A 93 10.62 17.09 1.29
N ARG A 94 9.60 17.20 0.44
CA ARG A 94 8.21 16.92 0.78
C ARG A 94 7.62 15.96 -0.24
N ALA A 95 6.72 15.12 0.24
CA ALA A 95 5.84 14.32 -0.58
C ALA A 95 4.39 14.67 -0.22
N LEU A 96 3.60 15.07 -1.21
CA LEU A 96 2.16 15.26 -1.04
C LEU A 96 1.43 14.14 -1.76
N LEU A 97 0.80 13.25 -1.00
CA LEU A 97 -0.01 12.17 -1.56
C LEU A 97 -1.42 12.67 -1.84
N LEU A 98 -1.83 12.55 -3.09
CA LEU A 98 -3.17 12.86 -3.60
C LEU A 98 -3.92 11.53 -3.72
N GLY A 99 -4.78 11.22 -2.76
CA GLY A 99 -5.36 9.89 -2.61
C GLY A 99 -6.70 9.91 -1.89
N MET A 100 -7.37 8.77 -1.84
CA MET A 100 -8.69 8.62 -1.20
C MET A 100 -8.85 7.20 -0.66
N GLY A 101 -9.35 7.08 0.57
CA GLY A 101 -9.65 5.81 1.22
C GLY A 101 -8.43 4.89 1.34
N GLY A 102 -8.47 3.72 0.71
CA GLY A 102 -7.39 2.72 0.82
C GLY A 102 -6.03 3.20 0.30
N SER A 103 -6.02 4.18 -0.63
CA SER A 103 -4.78 4.75 -1.15
C SER A 103 -4.20 5.88 -0.29
N SER A 104 -4.93 6.38 0.72
CA SER A 104 -4.50 7.46 1.62
C SER A 104 -4.23 7.00 3.06
N LEU A 105 -5.11 6.15 3.61
CA LEU A 105 -5.10 5.81 5.05
C LEU A 105 -3.87 5.03 5.51
N CYS A 106 -3.38 4.05 4.73
CA CYS A 106 -2.18 3.33 5.12
C CYS A 106 -0.93 4.23 5.11
N PRO A 107 -0.66 5.01 4.04
CA PRO A 107 0.39 6.02 4.08
C PRO A 107 0.29 6.99 5.26
N GLU A 108 -0.92 7.43 5.62
CA GLU A 108 -1.16 8.30 6.78
C GLU A 108 -0.74 7.64 8.10
N VAL A 109 -1.14 6.39 8.33
CA VAL A 109 -0.76 5.62 9.52
C VAL A 109 0.76 5.45 9.58
N LEU A 110 1.40 5.13 8.45
CA LEU A 110 2.85 4.96 8.37
C LEU A 110 3.58 6.25 8.70
N ALA A 111 3.16 7.39 8.12
CA ALA A 111 3.75 8.69 8.42
C ALA A 111 3.55 9.10 9.88
N SER A 112 2.37 8.84 10.45
CA SER A 112 2.08 9.18 11.85
C SER A 112 2.84 8.29 12.84
N THR A 113 3.13 7.04 12.46
CA THR A 113 3.80 6.06 13.31
C THR A 113 5.33 6.19 13.25
N TYR A 114 5.88 6.31 12.04
CA TYR A 114 7.33 6.31 11.82
C TYR A 114 7.91 7.72 11.66
N GLY A 115 7.08 8.72 11.38
CA GLY A 115 7.56 10.06 11.02
C GLY A 115 8.38 10.05 9.73
N SER A 116 9.23 11.07 9.58
CA SER A 116 10.24 11.12 8.51
C SER A 116 11.63 11.05 9.11
N THR A 117 12.49 10.21 8.52
CA THR A 117 13.89 10.09 8.92
C THR A 117 14.72 11.22 8.30
N PRO A 118 15.68 11.84 9.02
CA PRO A 118 16.59 12.81 8.41
C PRO A 118 17.27 12.23 7.16
N GLY A 119 17.23 12.97 6.05
CA GLY A 119 17.70 12.45 4.75
C GLY A 119 16.60 11.90 3.85
N PHE A 120 15.34 12.01 4.26
CA PHE A 120 14.16 11.55 3.53
C PHE A 120 13.09 12.67 3.46
N LEU A 121 11.95 12.38 2.82
CA LEU A 121 10.90 13.35 2.56
C LEU A 121 9.90 13.39 3.71
N GLU A 122 9.37 14.58 4.02
CA GLU A 122 8.19 14.71 4.87
C GLU A 122 6.94 14.35 4.07
N LEU A 123 6.08 13.47 4.58
CA LEU A 123 4.85 13.06 3.89
C LEU A 123 3.62 13.76 4.47
N ARG A 124 2.76 14.28 3.59
CA ARG A 124 1.39 14.70 3.91
C ARG A 124 0.40 14.06 2.95
N ILE A 125 -0.82 13.87 3.44
CA ILE A 125 -1.93 13.29 2.69
C ILE A 125 -2.95 14.38 2.40
N LEU A 126 -3.45 14.41 1.17
CA LEU A 126 -4.64 15.16 0.79
C LEU A 126 -5.70 14.18 0.28
N ASP A 127 -6.73 13.97 1.10
CA ASP A 127 -7.88 13.11 0.82
C ASP A 127 -9.24 13.76 1.08
N SER A 128 -9.23 15.09 1.30
CA SER A 128 -10.44 15.90 1.46
C SER A 128 -10.58 16.89 0.31
N THR A 129 -11.78 16.97 -0.28
CA THR A 129 -12.13 17.97 -1.30
C THR A 129 -12.58 19.30 -0.68
N ASP A 130 -12.52 19.44 0.64
CA ASP A 130 -12.75 20.71 1.31
C ASP A 130 -11.74 21.77 0.80
N PRO A 131 -12.19 22.94 0.32
CA PRO A 131 -11.29 23.97 -0.20
C PRO A 131 -10.20 24.42 0.79
N ASP A 132 -10.51 24.48 2.09
CA ASP A 132 -9.53 24.88 3.11
C ASP A 132 -8.48 23.79 3.30
N ALA A 133 -8.86 22.52 3.21
CA ALA A 133 -7.90 21.41 3.23
C ALA A 133 -6.96 21.45 2.00
N VAL A 134 -7.51 21.70 0.81
CA VAL A 134 -6.73 21.83 -0.43
C VAL A 134 -5.78 23.03 -0.35
N ASN A 135 -6.25 24.18 0.16
CA ASN A 135 -5.42 25.37 0.32
C ASN A 135 -4.28 25.16 1.31
N HIS A 136 -4.55 24.56 2.49
CA HIS A 136 -3.50 24.22 3.46
C HIS A 136 -2.47 23.24 2.89
N ALA A 137 -2.92 22.25 2.08
CA ALA A 137 -2.01 21.35 1.40
C ALA A 137 -1.15 22.08 0.36
N ALA A 138 -1.73 23.04 -0.37
CA ALA A 138 -1.00 23.84 -1.35
C ALA A 138 0.03 24.79 -0.73
N GLU A 139 -0.31 25.42 0.39
CA GLU A 139 0.61 26.27 1.17
C GLU A 139 1.77 25.44 1.75
N TRP A 140 1.48 24.25 2.24
CA TRP A 140 2.51 23.36 2.78
C TRP A 140 3.39 22.73 1.71
N ALA A 141 2.88 22.46 0.50
CA ALA A 141 3.65 21.75 -0.50
C ALA A 141 4.99 22.46 -0.79
N ASP A 142 5.02 23.74 -1.13
CA ASP A 142 6.21 24.35 -1.76
C ASP A 142 6.59 23.55 -3.03
N LEU A 143 6.17 24.07 -4.18
CA LEU A 143 6.19 23.32 -5.46
C LEU A 143 7.61 22.93 -5.88
N GLU A 144 8.61 23.71 -5.48
CA GLU A 144 10.03 23.51 -5.78
C GLU A 144 10.61 22.28 -5.07
N GLN A 145 10.04 21.91 -3.92
CA GLN A 145 10.58 20.86 -3.06
C GLN A 145 9.61 19.69 -2.85
N THR A 146 8.42 19.74 -3.46
CA THR A 146 7.40 18.69 -3.33
C THR A 146 7.37 17.72 -4.50
N LEU A 147 7.41 16.43 -4.15
CA LEU A 147 7.00 15.32 -5.01
C LEU A 147 5.50 15.03 -4.79
N PHE A 148 4.69 15.15 -5.83
CA PHE A 148 3.28 14.77 -5.79
C PHE A 148 3.09 13.30 -6.12
N ILE A 149 2.36 12.58 -5.27
CA ILE A 149 2.06 11.16 -5.44
C ILE A 149 0.58 11.01 -5.80
N VAL A 150 0.27 10.76 -7.07
CA VAL A 150 -1.11 10.54 -7.52
C VAL A 150 -1.48 9.07 -7.30
N ALA A 151 -2.28 8.80 -6.27
CA ALA A 151 -2.56 7.44 -5.81
C ALA A 151 -4.04 7.08 -6.00
N SER A 152 -4.35 6.35 -7.08
CA SER A 152 -5.70 5.83 -7.35
C SER A 152 -5.62 4.47 -8.03
N LYS A 153 -6.22 3.45 -7.40
CA LYS A 153 -6.30 2.09 -7.94
C LYS A 153 -6.97 2.08 -9.32
N SER A 154 -8.14 2.70 -9.44
CA SER A 154 -8.90 2.74 -10.70
C SER A 154 -8.39 3.78 -11.69
N GLY A 155 -7.58 4.75 -11.23
CA GLY A 155 -7.19 5.93 -11.99
C GLY A 155 -8.34 6.91 -12.28
N GLY A 156 -9.57 6.59 -11.85
CA GLY A 156 -10.79 7.31 -12.19
C GLY A 156 -11.45 8.04 -11.01
N THR A 157 -10.92 7.92 -9.79
CA THR A 157 -11.44 8.58 -8.59
C THR A 157 -11.47 10.10 -8.81
N ILE A 158 -12.67 10.70 -8.79
CA ILE A 158 -12.86 12.09 -9.23
C ILE A 158 -12.08 13.06 -8.35
N GLU A 159 -12.04 12.81 -7.05
CA GLU A 159 -11.35 13.63 -6.06
C GLU A 159 -9.84 13.64 -6.32
N VAL A 160 -9.24 12.46 -6.54
CA VAL A 160 -7.82 12.33 -6.88
C VAL A 160 -7.50 13.01 -8.20
N ARG A 161 -8.36 12.88 -9.21
CA ARG A 161 -8.20 13.57 -10.51
C ARG A 161 -8.31 15.08 -10.38
N SER A 162 -9.18 15.58 -9.51
CA SER A 162 -9.32 17.00 -9.21
C SER A 162 -8.07 17.55 -8.53
N PHE A 163 -7.51 16.83 -7.55
CA PHE A 163 -6.26 17.23 -6.90
C PHE A 163 -5.09 17.22 -7.89
N GLU A 164 -4.98 16.15 -8.70
CA GLU A 164 -3.94 16.03 -9.72
C GLU A 164 -4.00 17.21 -10.70
N ALA A 165 -5.18 17.52 -11.24
CA ALA A 165 -5.35 18.64 -12.15
C ALA A 165 -4.98 19.98 -11.50
N TYR A 166 -5.41 20.20 -10.26
CA TYR A 166 -5.10 21.41 -9.51
C TYR A 166 -3.58 21.60 -9.32
N PHE A 167 -2.88 20.59 -8.82
CA PHE A 167 -1.44 20.70 -8.56
C PHE A 167 -0.61 20.68 -9.84
N PHE A 168 -1.03 19.95 -10.86
CA PHE A 168 -0.32 19.90 -12.13
C PHE A 168 -0.36 21.24 -12.84
N GLU A 169 -1.51 21.92 -12.90
CA GLU A 169 -1.59 23.26 -13.51
C GLU A 169 -0.71 24.27 -12.78
N ARG A 170 -0.69 24.25 -11.44
CA ARG A 170 0.23 25.11 -10.67
C ARG A 170 1.71 24.80 -10.94
N CYS A 171 2.06 23.52 -11.05
CA CYS A 171 3.41 23.11 -11.44
C CYS A 171 3.74 23.53 -12.87
N LYS A 172 2.77 23.51 -13.78
CA LYS A 172 2.92 23.95 -15.17
C LYS A 172 3.11 25.45 -15.29
N GLU A 173 2.38 26.24 -14.51
CA GLU A 173 2.60 27.69 -14.41
C GLU A 173 4.02 28.01 -13.91
N ARG A 174 4.56 27.19 -13.00
CA ARG A 174 5.85 27.43 -12.34
C ARG A 174 7.07 26.86 -13.09
N PHE A 175 6.94 25.68 -13.68
CA PHE A 175 8.02 24.88 -14.27
C PHE A 175 7.83 24.62 -15.78
N GLY A 176 6.71 25.03 -16.37
CA GLY A 176 6.43 24.80 -17.79
C GLY A 176 6.36 23.31 -18.12
N ASP A 177 7.10 22.91 -19.16
CA ASP A 177 7.11 21.53 -19.67
C ASP A 177 7.72 20.53 -18.67
N GLU A 178 8.48 21.00 -17.67
CA GLU A 178 9.05 20.13 -16.63
C GLU A 178 8.08 19.81 -15.50
N ALA A 179 6.82 20.27 -15.55
CA ALA A 179 5.84 20.03 -14.49
C ALA A 179 5.69 18.54 -14.11
N GLY A 180 5.69 17.65 -15.11
CA GLY A 180 5.65 16.20 -14.89
C GLY A 180 6.75 15.66 -14.00
N THR A 181 7.92 16.30 -14.00
CA THR A 181 9.06 15.91 -13.17
C THR A 181 8.84 16.17 -11.67
N ARG A 182 7.66 16.67 -11.27
CA ARG A 182 7.22 16.79 -9.87
C ARG A 182 6.24 15.68 -9.46
N PHE A 183 5.89 14.76 -10.35
CA PHE A 183 4.82 13.80 -10.12
C PHE A 183 5.28 12.35 -10.29
N ILE A 184 4.72 11.47 -9.46
CA ILE A 184 4.69 10.03 -9.65
C ILE A 184 3.24 9.54 -9.57
N ALA A 185 2.97 8.36 -10.12
CA ALA A 185 1.66 7.71 -10.01
C ALA A 185 1.76 6.33 -9.37
N ILE A 186 0.76 5.97 -8.57
CA ILE A 186 0.53 4.61 -8.07
C ILE A 186 -0.88 4.19 -8.49
N THR A 187 -0.98 3.16 -9.33
CA THR A 187 -2.25 2.75 -9.94
C THR A 187 -2.21 1.29 -10.40
N ASP A 188 -3.33 0.73 -10.82
CA ASP A 188 -3.33 -0.59 -11.46
C ASP A 188 -2.92 -0.49 -12.95
N PRO A 189 -2.43 -1.58 -13.55
CA PRO A 189 -2.12 -1.64 -14.98
C PRO A 189 -3.30 -1.26 -15.87
N GLY A 190 -3.02 -0.52 -16.94
CA GLY A 190 -4.01 -0.20 -17.98
C GLY A 190 -5.07 0.83 -17.59
N THR A 191 -4.91 1.54 -16.48
CA THR A 191 -5.84 2.61 -16.10
C THR A 191 -5.55 3.90 -16.86
N SER A 192 -6.53 4.82 -16.89
CA SER A 192 -6.34 6.17 -17.44
C SER A 192 -5.23 6.95 -16.75
N LEU A 193 -4.87 6.60 -15.51
CA LEU A 193 -3.79 7.25 -14.78
C LEU A 193 -2.40 6.84 -15.32
N VAL A 194 -2.25 5.61 -15.83
CA VAL A 194 -1.02 5.20 -16.53
C VAL A 194 -0.81 6.05 -17.79
N GLU A 195 -1.87 6.24 -18.57
CA GLU A 195 -1.84 7.04 -19.79
C GLU A 195 -1.57 8.52 -19.48
N LEU A 196 -2.27 9.08 -18.49
CA LEU A 196 -2.07 10.45 -18.03
C LEU A 196 -0.63 10.70 -17.61
N ALA A 197 -0.07 9.82 -16.78
CA ALA A 197 1.30 9.95 -16.28
C ALA A 197 2.32 9.93 -17.42
N ARG A 198 2.12 9.08 -18.45
CA ARG A 198 2.97 9.06 -19.65
C ARG A 198 2.85 10.35 -20.45
N GLN A 199 1.62 10.83 -20.69
CA GLN A 199 1.36 12.06 -21.45
C GLN A 199 1.93 13.29 -20.75
N ARG A 200 1.86 13.33 -19.42
CA ARG A 200 2.32 14.46 -18.59
C ARG A 200 3.79 14.36 -18.18
N GLY A 201 4.52 13.30 -18.57
CA GLY A 201 5.95 13.16 -18.29
C GLY A 201 6.27 12.94 -16.82
N TYR A 202 5.46 12.15 -16.11
CA TYR A 202 5.72 11.81 -14.72
C TYR A 202 7.04 11.06 -14.56
N ILE A 203 7.72 11.27 -13.43
CA ILE A 203 9.00 10.62 -13.12
C ILE A 203 8.86 9.10 -13.19
N ARG A 204 7.76 8.57 -12.61
CA ARG A 204 7.54 7.13 -12.53
C ARG A 204 6.07 6.78 -12.34
N VAL A 205 5.70 5.62 -12.86
CA VAL A 205 4.42 4.94 -12.59
C VAL A 205 4.72 3.62 -11.90
N PHE A 206 4.13 3.42 -10.72
CA PHE A 206 4.15 2.17 -9.98
C PHE A 206 2.84 1.43 -10.23
N GLU A 207 2.89 0.44 -11.12
CA GLU A 207 1.76 -0.41 -11.47
C GLU A 207 1.61 -1.54 -10.42
N ASN A 208 0.50 -1.52 -9.68
CA ASN A 208 0.21 -2.42 -8.56
C ASN A 208 -0.50 -3.72 -9.03
N ASP A 209 -0.53 -4.76 -8.18
CA ASP A 209 -1.33 -5.95 -8.49
C ASP A 209 -2.83 -5.62 -8.42
N PRO A 210 -3.58 -5.76 -9.54
CA PRO A 210 -5.01 -5.43 -9.56
C PRO A 210 -5.85 -6.34 -8.65
N ASN A 211 -5.31 -7.49 -8.24
CA ASN A 211 -5.99 -8.43 -7.34
C ASN A 211 -5.91 -8.04 -5.86
N ILE A 212 -5.25 -6.91 -5.54
CA ILE A 212 -5.18 -6.36 -4.19
C ILE A 212 -6.28 -5.31 -4.02
N GLY A 213 -7.24 -5.56 -3.13
CA GLY A 213 -8.24 -4.55 -2.78
C GLY A 213 -7.61 -3.35 -2.08
N GLY A 214 -8.12 -2.13 -2.30
CA GLY A 214 -7.50 -0.91 -1.74
C GLY A 214 -7.35 -0.90 -0.22
N ARG A 215 -8.28 -1.47 0.54
CA ARG A 215 -8.13 -1.60 2.01
C ARG A 215 -7.07 -2.63 2.46
N TYR A 216 -6.53 -3.43 1.54
CA TYR A 216 -5.53 -4.46 1.78
C TYR A 216 -4.20 -4.14 1.07
N SER A 217 -4.00 -2.91 0.57
CA SER A 217 -2.81 -2.51 -0.18
C SER A 217 -1.66 -1.94 0.68
N ALA A 218 -1.68 -2.19 1.99
CA ALA A 218 -0.67 -1.67 2.91
C ALA A 218 0.74 -2.19 2.59
N VAL A 219 0.86 -3.49 2.29
CA VAL A 219 2.12 -4.13 1.89
C VAL A 219 2.16 -4.30 0.37
N SER A 220 1.81 -3.24 -0.37
CA SER A 220 1.91 -3.14 -1.83
C SER A 220 2.53 -1.78 -2.20
N PHE A 221 2.64 -1.40 -3.48
CA PHE A 221 3.20 -0.09 -3.84
C PHE A 221 2.46 1.09 -3.18
N PHE A 222 1.15 0.97 -2.90
CA PHE A 222 0.38 2.03 -2.25
C PHE A 222 0.89 2.37 -0.84
N GLY A 223 1.36 1.39 -0.08
CA GLY A 223 1.98 1.64 1.23
C GLY A 223 3.50 1.76 1.17
N LEU A 224 4.16 0.94 0.35
CA LEU A 224 5.63 0.85 0.34
C LEU A 224 6.33 2.00 -0.38
N VAL A 225 5.72 2.61 -1.39
CA VAL A 225 6.30 3.80 -2.03
C VAL A 225 6.33 4.97 -1.04
N PRO A 226 5.23 5.35 -0.36
CA PRO A 226 5.28 6.37 0.69
C PRO A 226 6.19 6.00 1.86
N ALA A 227 6.20 4.73 2.29
CA ALA A 227 7.09 4.25 3.35
C ALA A 227 8.58 4.45 2.99
N ALA A 228 8.95 4.15 1.75
CA ALA A 228 10.32 4.34 1.27
C ALA A 228 10.71 5.82 1.29
N LEU A 229 9.79 6.70 0.86
CA LEU A 229 10.04 8.14 0.75
C LEU A 229 10.21 8.83 2.11
N ILE A 230 9.59 8.30 3.19
CA ILE A 230 9.79 8.79 4.56
C ILE A 230 10.98 8.13 5.27
N GLY A 231 11.64 7.15 4.64
CA GLY A 231 12.77 6.43 5.21
C GLY A 231 12.39 5.37 6.23
N ALA A 232 11.19 4.79 6.14
CA ALA A 232 10.82 3.64 6.96
C ALA A 232 11.67 2.41 6.60
N ASP A 233 11.95 1.55 7.59
CA ASP A 233 12.67 0.30 7.37
C ASP A 233 11.78 -0.70 6.62
N LEU A 234 11.92 -0.73 5.29
CA LEU A 234 11.13 -1.62 4.43
C LEU A 234 11.46 -3.09 4.64
N GLU A 235 12.71 -3.41 5.01
CA GLU A 235 13.16 -4.78 5.27
C GLU A 235 12.46 -5.33 6.52
N ALA A 236 12.42 -4.54 7.58
CA ALA A 236 11.65 -4.86 8.77
C ALA A 236 10.15 -4.94 8.46
N LEU A 237 9.58 -3.93 7.81
CA LEU A 237 8.14 -3.87 7.54
C LEU A 237 7.63 -5.04 6.68
N VAL A 238 8.33 -5.35 5.58
CA VAL A 238 7.98 -6.51 4.74
C VAL A 238 8.34 -7.83 5.40
N GLY A 239 9.46 -7.89 6.13
CA GLY A 239 9.86 -9.06 6.91
C GLY A 239 8.81 -9.44 7.95
N ASP A 240 8.31 -8.47 8.72
CA ASP A 240 7.25 -8.66 9.71
C ASP A 240 5.97 -9.20 9.06
N ALA A 241 5.58 -8.63 7.91
CA ALA A 241 4.43 -9.07 7.15
C ALA A 241 4.60 -10.50 6.59
N GLU A 242 5.80 -10.86 6.10
CA GLU A 242 6.12 -12.23 5.67
C GLU A 242 6.06 -13.21 6.85
N ARG A 243 6.54 -12.82 8.03
CA ARG A 243 6.47 -13.68 9.23
C ARG A 243 5.03 -13.91 9.67
N MET A 244 4.18 -12.87 9.64
CA MET A 244 2.75 -13.01 9.90
C MET A 244 2.07 -13.91 8.85
N ALA A 245 2.41 -13.74 7.56
CA ALA A 245 1.92 -14.61 6.49
C ALA A 245 2.27 -16.09 6.72
N VAL A 246 3.50 -16.37 7.17
CA VAL A 246 3.93 -17.73 7.55
C VAL A 246 3.20 -18.23 8.80
N GLY A 247 3.00 -17.38 9.80
CA GLY A 247 2.25 -17.70 11.02
C GLY A 247 0.76 -18.00 10.76
N CYS A 248 0.21 -17.48 9.66
CA CYS A 248 -1.16 -17.73 9.24
C CYS A 248 -1.27 -18.79 8.12
N ALA A 249 -0.19 -19.51 7.80
CA ALA A 249 -0.13 -20.44 6.66
C ALA A 249 -1.12 -21.61 6.77
N PRO A 250 -1.46 -22.30 5.65
CA PRO A 250 -2.45 -23.39 5.60
C PRO A 250 -2.27 -24.51 6.62
N VAL A 251 -1.03 -24.76 7.01
CA VAL A 251 -0.62 -25.89 7.85
C VAL A 251 -0.55 -25.53 9.34
N VAL A 252 -0.88 -24.29 9.71
CA VAL A 252 -0.91 -23.84 11.10
C VAL A 252 -2.25 -24.24 11.72
N PRO A 253 -2.28 -25.04 12.81
CA PRO A 253 -3.52 -25.45 13.46
C PRO A 253 -4.35 -24.25 13.96
N SER A 254 -5.68 -24.36 13.94
CA SER A 254 -6.61 -23.35 14.47
C SER A 254 -6.69 -23.29 16.00
N ASP A 255 -6.06 -24.26 16.68
CA ASP A 255 -6.28 -24.57 18.09
C ASP A 255 -5.06 -24.23 18.98
N ASP A 256 -3.99 -23.68 18.40
CA ASP A 256 -2.77 -23.21 19.10
C ASP A 256 -2.82 -21.70 19.39
#